data_AF-A0A7V4T9T4-F1
#
_entry.id   AF-A0A7V4T9T4-F1
#
_cell.length_a   1.000
_cell.length_b   1.000
_cell.length_c   1.000
_cell.angle_alpha   90.00
_cell.angle_beta   90.00
_cell.angle_gamma   90.00
#
_symmetry.space_group_name_H-M   'P 1'
#
loop_
_entity.id
_entity.type
_entity.pdbx_description
1 polymer ?
#
loop_
_entity_poly.entity_id
_entity_poly.type
_entity_poly.pdbx_seq_one_letter_code
_entity_poly.pdbx_strand_id
1 'polypeptide(L)' 'VQTPDDTAINFKLPAGTNHKSKMRIPKHGIPQMKGNGCGDLFVVINITLPKKLTKEQKKLIQQLKKTGL' A
#
# COMPACT_ATOMS: atom_id res chain seq x y z
N VAL A 1 2.11 9.02 -2.93
CA VAL A 1 1.32 8.44 -4.04
C VAL A 1 1.03 9.56 -5.02
N GLN A 2 1.33 9.37 -6.31
CA GLN A 2 0.99 10.35 -7.34
C GLN A 2 -0.51 10.25 -7.63
N THR A 3 -1.19 11.39 -7.61
CA THR A 3 -2.61 11.48 -7.94
C THR A 3 -2.79 11.85 -9.41
N PRO A 4 -3.97 11.59 -10.00
CA PRO A 4 -4.29 12.05 -11.35
C PRO A 4 -4.22 13.59 -11.54
N ASP A 5 -4.31 14.36 -10.45
CA ASP A 5 -4.19 15.82 -10.42
C ASP A 5 -2.73 16.29 -10.20
N ASP A 6 -1.73 15.47 -10.57
CA ASP A 6 -0.27 15.73 -10.42
C ASP A 6 0.20 16.06 -8.99
N THR A 7 -0.68 15.90 -7.99
CA THR A 7 -0.38 16.21 -6.60
C THR A 7 0.23 15.00 -5.90
N ALA A 8 1.40 15.17 -5.29
CA ALA A 8 2.05 14.12 -4.51
C ALA A 8 1.51 14.11 -3.07
N ILE A 9 0.79 13.05 -2.70
CA ILE A 9 0.31 12.87 -1.32
C ILE A 9 1.32 12.02 -0.54
N ASN A 10 1.75 12.53 0.62
CA ASN A 10 2.48 11.72 1.59
C ASN A 10 1.50 10.79 2.32
N PHE A 11 1.70 9.49 2.16
CA PHE A 11 0.80 8.46 2.66
C PHE A 11 1.54 7.57 3.65
N LYS A 12 1.08 7.54 4.90
CA LYS A 12 1.65 6.68 5.94
C LYS A 12 1.01 5.29 5.85
N LEU A 13 1.84 4.27 5.64
CA LEU A 13 1.42 2.87 5.67
C LEU A 13 1.41 2.38 7.13
N PRO A 14 0.26 1.99 7.72
CA PRO A 14 0.23 1.47 9.08
C PRO A 14 0.92 0.10 9.15
N ALA A 15 1.59 -0.17 10.28
CA ALA A 15 2.17 -1.48 10.55
C ALA A 15 1.06 -2.55 10.62
N GLY A 16 1.35 -3.76 10.11
CA GLY A 16 0.36 -4.83 10.04
C GLY A 16 -0.62 -4.73 8.87
N THR A 17 -0.36 -3.86 7.88
CA THR A 17 -1.21 -3.81 6.69
C THR A 17 -1.09 -5.08 5.86
N ASN A 18 -2.23 -5.70 5.54
CA ASN A 18 -2.27 -6.93 4.78
C ASN A 18 -2.09 -6.71 3.27
N HIS A 19 -1.62 -7.75 2.58
CA HIS A 19 -1.60 -7.79 1.12
C HIS A 19 -3.02 -7.56 0.55
N LYS A 20 -3.14 -6.77 -0.53
CA LYS A 20 -4.40 -6.33 -1.15
C LYS A 20 -5.31 -5.46 -0.29
N SER A 21 -4.83 -4.94 0.84
CA SER A 21 -5.58 -3.94 1.60
C SER A 21 -5.86 -2.72 0.72
N LYS A 22 -7.10 -2.26 0.74
CA LYS A 22 -7.58 -1.08 0.01
C LYS A 22 -7.65 0.10 0.97
N MET A 23 -6.99 1.18 0.63
CA MET A 23 -6.98 2.42 1.42
C MET A 23 -7.62 3.52 0.57
N ARG A 24 -8.56 4.26 1.16
CA ARG A 24 -9.29 5.32 0.47
C ARG A 24 -8.66 6.67 0.78
N ILE A 25 -8.36 7.43 -0.27
CA ILE A 25 -7.95 8.82 -0.21
C ILE A 25 -9.11 9.66 -0.74
N PRO A 26 -9.87 10.32 0.14
CA PRO A 26 -11.05 11.07 -0.27
C PRO A 26 -10.67 12.25 -1.16
N LYS A 27 -11.50 12.60 -2.15
CA LYS A 27 -11.39 13.81 -2.98
C LYS A 27 -10.11 13.96 -3.82
N HIS A 28 -9.36 12.88 -4.03
CA HIS A 28 -8.15 12.87 -4.86
C HIS A 28 -8.25 11.90 -6.06
N GLY A 29 -9.48 11.47 -6.35
CA GLY A 29 -9.83 10.71 -7.55
C GLY A 29 -10.06 11.63 -8.74
N ILE A 30 -10.63 11.06 -9.81
CA ILE A 30 -10.81 11.77 -11.09
C ILE A 30 -11.75 12.97 -10.91
N PRO A 31 -11.41 14.15 -11.45
CA PRO A 31 -12.30 15.31 -11.47
C PRO A 31 -13.55 15.03 -12.31
N GLN A 32 -14.72 15.49 -11.84
CA GLN A 32 -15.97 15.30 -12.58
C GLN A 32 -16.02 16.14 -13.86
N MET A 33 -16.37 15.51 -15.00
CA MET A 33 -16.44 16.19 -16.31
C MET A 33 -17.51 17.30 -16.41
N LYS A 34 -18.56 17.27 -15.57
CA LYS A 34 -19.71 18.20 -15.63
C LYS A 34 -20.18 18.65 -14.23
N GLY A 35 -19.26 18.96 -13.32
CA GLY A 35 -19.61 19.42 -11.97
C GLY A 35 -18.40 19.90 -11.16
N ASN A 36 -18.66 20.44 -9.96
CA ASN A 36 -17.61 20.77 -8.99
C ASN A 36 -17.38 19.59 -8.05
N GLY A 37 -16.27 18.88 -8.23
CA GLY A 37 -15.84 17.85 -7.30
C GLY A 37 -14.84 16.85 -7.90
N CYS A 38 -14.07 16.22 -7.02
CA CYS A 38 -13.20 15.10 -7.35
C CYS A 38 -13.73 13.83 -6.69
N GLY A 39 -13.60 12.70 -7.39
CA GLY A 39 -13.92 11.38 -6.82
C GLY A 39 -12.94 10.96 -5.73
N ASP A 40 -13.06 9.70 -5.30
CA ASP A 40 -12.13 9.10 -4.34
C ASP A 40 -11.06 8.28 -5.05
N LEU A 41 -9.84 8.33 -4.53
CA LEU A 41 -8.72 7.51 -4.99
C LEU A 41 -8.57 6.30 -4.06
N PHE A 42 -8.56 5.10 -4.64
CA PHE A 42 -8.30 3.87 -3.91
C PHE A 42 -6.88 3.39 -4.20
N VAL A 43 -6.08 3.27 -3.14
CA VAL A 43 -4.73 2.71 -3.21
C VAL A 43 -4.82 1.25 -2.79
N VAL A 44 -4.34 0.34 -3.64
CA VAL A 44 -4.24 -1.08 -3.34
C VAL A 44 -2.79 -1.42 -3.01
N ILE A 45 -2.58 -1.99 -1.83
CA ILE A 45 -1.22 -2.33 -1.39
C ILE A 45 -0.86 -3.71 -1.95
N ASN A 46 0.13 -3.73 -2.85
CA ASN A 46 0.66 -4.95 -3.43
C ASN A 46 2.00 -5.30 -2.80
N ILE A 47 2.00 -6.30 -1.91
CA ILE A 47 3.22 -6.81 -1.29
C ILE A 47 3.80 -7.88 -2.21
N THR A 48 4.99 -7.63 -2.76
CA THR A 48 5.72 -8.60 -3.57
C THR A 48 6.66 -9.42 -2.69
N LEU A 49 6.42 -10.72 -2.60
CA LEU A 49 7.29 -11.64 -1.87
C LEU A 49 8.51 -12.01 -2.74
N PRO A 50 9.73 -11.99 -2.19
CA PRO A 50 10.92 -12.38 -2.93
C PRO A 50 10.91 -13.88 -3.25
N LYS A 51 11.21 -14.25 -4.51
CA LYS A 51 11.24 -15.65 -4.97
C LYS A 51 12.44 -16.44 -4.42
N LYS A 52 13.53 -15.75 -4.10
CA LYS A 52 14.76 -16.35 -3.57
C LYS A 52 15.12 -15.65 -2.27
N LEU A 53 15.40 -16.43 -1.25
CA LEU A 53 15.82 -15.96 0.07
C LEU A 53 17.27 -16.39 0.30
N THR A 54 18.10 -15.46 0.77
CA THR A 54 19.47 -15.75 1.22
C THR A 54 19.45 -16.61 2.49
N LYS A 55 20.60 -17.23 2.84
CA LYS A 55 20.70 -18.04 4.07
C LYS A 55 20.35 -17.24 5.33
N GLU A 56 20.77 -15.98 5.39
CA GLU A 56 20.49 -15.08 6.50
C GLU A 56 19.01 -14.71 6.60
N GLN A 57 18.37 -14.36 5.47
CA GLN A 57 16.94 -14.06 5.43
C GLN A 57 16.09 -15.27 5.89
N LYS A 58 16.47 -16.48 5.50
CA LYS A 58 15.80 -17.71 5.97
C LYS A 58 15.95 -17.89 7.48
N LYS A 59 17.13 -17.63 8.04
CA LYS A 59 17.38 -17.72 9.49
C LYS A 59 16.49 -16.75 10.28
N LEU A 60 16.37 -15.50 9.80
CA LEU A 60 15.52 -14.49 10.43
C LEU A 60 14.04 -14.89 10.40
N ILE A 61 13.54 -15.39 9.27
CA ILE A 61 12.15 -15.87 9.17
C ILE A 61 11.91 -17.05 10.12
N GLN A 62 12.86 -17.98 10.25
CA GLN A 62 12.75 -19.09 11.21
C GLN A 62 12.76 -18.61 12.67
N GLN A 63 13.52 -17.57 13.00
CA GLN A 63 13.51 -16.97 14.34
C GLN A 63 12.16 -16.30 14.63
N LEU A 64 11.63 -15.54 13.67
CA LEU A 64 10.30 -14.92 13.78
C LEU A 64 9.19 -15.97 13.96
N LYS A 65 9.30 -17.11 13.26
CA LYS A 65 8.37 -18.23 13.44
C LYS A 65 8.36 -18.77 14.87
N LYS A 66 9.52 -18.80 15.54
CA LYS A 66 9.63 -19.27 16.94
C LYS A 66 8.98 -18.31 17.93
N THR A 67 8.86 -17.02 17.59
CA THR A 67 8.24 -16.01 18.45
C THR A 67 6.72 -15.91 18.30
N GLY A 68 6.09 -16.83 17.55
CA GLY A 68 4.63 -16.92 17.42
C GLY A 68 4.06 -16.28 16.15
N LEU A 69 4.89 -16.11 15.11
CA LEU A 69 4.47 -15.70 13.76
C LEU A 69 4.26 -16.91 12.85
#